data_AF-A0AAW3ELQ1-F1
#
_entry.id   AF-A0AAW3ELQ1-F1
#
_cell.length_a   1.000
_cell.length_b   1.000
_cell.length_c   1.000
_cell.angle_alpha   90.00
_cell.angle_beta   90.00
_cell.angle_gamma   90.00
#
_symmetry.space_group_name_H-M   'P 1'
#
loop_
_entity.id
_entity.type
_entity.pdbx_description
1 polymer ?
#
loop_
_entity_poly.entity_id
_entity_poly.type
_entity_poly.pdbx_seq_one_letter_code
_entity_poly.pdbx_strand_id
1 'polypeptide(L)' 'MSKNNSSNSYSTEARKEAFRKAEASLFLSGKDPKSSPFYNEIKNKVINGELTYEEAKREVLKHHIEQSEKQNKKANI' A
#
# COMPACT_ATOMS: atom_id res chain seq x y z
N MET A 1 -22.03 0.95 9.42
CA MET A 1 -21.75 2.24 8.77
C MET A 1 -20.79 2.02 7.60
N SER A 2 -21.26 2.16 6.35
CA SER A 2 -20.37 2.19 5.19
C SER A 2 -19.79 3.60 5.09
N LYS A 3 -18.48 3.75 5.36
CA LYS A 3 -17.77 5.02 5.12
C LYS A 3 -17.64 5.17 3.60
N ASN A 4 -18.69 5.66 2.97
CA ASN A 4 -18.68 6.02 1.56
C ASN A 4 -17.83 7.29 1.42
N ASN A 5 -16.52 7.12 1.41
CA ASN A 5 -15.60 8.15 0.97
C ASN A 5 -15.89 8.40 -0.51
N SER A 6 -16.64 9.47 -0.79
CA SER A 6 -17.04 9.95 -2.13
C SER A 6 -15.84 10.09 -3.10
N SER A 7 -14.62 10.09 -2.57
CA SER A 7 -13.34 10.14 -3.29
C SER A 7 -12.86 8.80 -3.87
N ASN A 8 -13.47 7.65 -3.51
CA ASN A 8 -13.06 6.34 -4.02
C ASN A 8 -13.92 5.94 -5.24
N SER A 9 -13.63 6.57 -6.39
CA SER A 9 -14.45 6.46 -7.62
C SER A 9 -14.48 5.09 -8.29
N TYR A 10 -13.58 4.18 -7.91
CA TYR A 10 -13.47 2.84 -8.50
C TYR A 10 -14.25 1.80 -7.69
N SER A 11 -14.76 0.76 -8.34
CA SER A 11 -15.34 -0.39 -7.64
C SER A 11 -14.26 -1.21 -6.93
N THR A 12 -14.67 -2.05 -5.98
CA THR A 12 -13.78 -2.99 -5.29
C THR A 12 -13.11 -3.94 -6.28
N GLU A 13 -13.83 -4.39 -7.30
CA GLU A 13 -13.36 -5.27 -8.36
C GLU A 13 -12.28 -4.58 -9.21
N ALA A 14 -12.50 -3.33 -9.59
CA ALA A 14 -11.53 -2.53 -10.33
C ALA A 14 -10.23 -2.33 -9.54
N ARG A 15 -10.33 -2.07 -8.22
CA ARG A 15 -9.15 -1.98 -7.34
C ARG A 15 -8.41 -3.31 -7.23
N LYS A 16 -9.11 -4.43 -7.04
CA LYS A 16 -8.52 -5.78 -7.02
C LYS A 16 -7.78 -6.08 -8.32
N GLU A 17 -8.37 -5.75 -9.46
CA GLU A 17 -7.75 -5.99 -10.77
C GLU A 17 -6.50 -5.12 -10.97
N ALA A 18 -6.55 -3.85 -10.57
CA ALA A 18 -5.39 -2.96 -10.63
C ALA A 18 -4.20 -3.51 -9.83
N PHE A 19 -4.45 -3.96 -8.59
CA PHE A 19 -3.41 -4.61 -7.77
C PHE A 19 -2.89 -5.89 -8.44
N ARG A 20 -3.77 -6.75 -8.94
CA ARG A 20 -3.36 -8.00 -9.62
C ARG A 20 -2.42 -7.72 -10.80
N LYS A 21 -2.74 -6.73 -11.64
CA LYS A 21 -1.92 -6.34 -12.79
C LYS A 21 -0.56 -5.80 -12.35
N ALA A 22 -0.54 -4.88 -11.39
CA ALA A 22 0.69 -4.29 -10.87
C ALA A 22 1.60 -5.34 -10.21
N GLU A 23 1.04 -6.22 -9.39
CA GLU A 23 1.76 -7.31 -8.73
C GLU A 23 2.35 -8.30 -9.73
N ALA A 24 1.62 -8.66 -10.79
CA ALA A 24 2.15 -9.52 -11.84
C ALA A 24 3.38 -8.90 -12.53
N SER A 25 3.31 -7.60 -12.86
CA SER A 25 4.44 -6.88 -13.44
C SER A 25 5.64 -6.82 -12.48
N LEU A 26 5.40 -6.56 -11.20
CA LEU A 26 6.46 -6.52 -10.18
C LEU A 26 7.10 -7.89 -9.95
N PHE A 27 6.30 -8.95 -9.91
CA PHE A 27 6.77 -10.34 -9.79
C PHE A 27 7.69 -10.71 -10.96
N LEU A 28 7.30 -10.40 -12.20
CA LEU A 28 8.15 -10.62 -13.38
C LEU A 28 9.48 -9.86 -13.31
N SER A 29 9.52 -8.71 -12.64
CA SER A 29 10.74 -7.93 -12.39
C SER A 29 11.56 -8.38 -11.17
N GLY A 30 11.14 -9.44 -10.47
CA GLY A 30 11.79 -9.93 -9.25
C GLY A 30 11.56 -9.07 -8.00
N LYS A 31 10.55 -8.17 -8.02
CA LYS A 31 10.25 -7.21 -6.95
C LYS A 31 8.92 -7.51 -6.27
N ASP A 32 8.67 -8.77 -5.91
CA ASP A 32 7.38 -9.18 -5.36
C ASP A 32 7.11 -8.51 -3.99
N PRO A 33 6.10 -7.62 -3.89
CA PRO A 33 5.78 -6.92 -2.65
C PRO A 33 4.93 -7.77 -1.68
N LYS A 34 4.41 -8.93 -2.11
CA LYS A 34 3.44 -9.74 -1.33
C LYS A 34 4.01 -10.30 -0.03
N SER A 35 5.33 -10.39 0.08
CA SER A 35 6.02 -10.84 1.29
C SER A 35 5.97 -9.82 2.44
N SER A 36 5.64 -8.55 2.15
CA SER A 36 5.57 -7.49 3.16
C SER A 36 4.20 -7.47 3.85
N PRO A 37 4.13 -7.67 5.18
CA PRO A 37 2.87 -7.56 5.93
C PRO A 37 2.24 -6.17 5.81
N PHE A 38 3.08 -5.12 5.82
CA PHE A 38 2.65 -3.73 5.67
C PHE A 38 2.01 -3.48 4.29
N TYR A 39 2.61 -4.02 3.22
CA TYR A 39 2.04 -3.93 1.88
C TYR A 39 0.64 -4.57 1.82
N ASN A 40 0.50 -5.78 2.37
CA ASN A 40 -0.79 -6.50 2.37
C ASN A 40 -1.87 -5.75 3.17
N GLU A 41 -1.50 -5.12 4.29
CA GLU A 41 -2.41 -4.28 5.07
C GLU A 41 -2.91 -3.08 4.26
N ILE A 42 -2.01 -2.30 3.65
CA ILE A 42 -2.37 -1.13 2.83
C ILE A 42 -3.21 -1.55 1.63
N LYS A 43 -2.82 -2.63 0.94
CA LYS A 43 -3.59 -3.19 -0.18
C LYS A 43 -5.03 -3.51 0.23
N ASN A 44 -5.23 -4.17 1.37
CA ASN A 44 -6.57 -4.51 1.84
C ASN A 44 -7.41 -3.27 2.15
N LYS A 45 -6.83 -2.26 2.81
CA LYS A 45 -7.51 -0.99 3.09
C LYS A 45 -7.92 -0.27 1.81
N VAL A 46 -7.06 -0.25 0.80
CA VAL A 46 -7.40 0.34 -0.51
C VAL A 46 -8.51 -0.44 -1.19
N ILE A 47 -8.42 -1.78 -1.25
CA ILE A 47 -9.44 -2.64 -1.88
C ILE A 47 -10.81 -2.44 -1.24
N ASN A 48 -10.88 -2.39 0.10
CA ASN A 48 -12.11 -2.16 0.86
C ASN A 48 -12.66 -0.74 0.74
N GLY A 49 -11.88 0.17 0.16
CA GLY A 49 -12.26 1.57 0.01
C GLY A 49 -12.00 2.43 1.25
N GLU A 50 -11.36 1.87 2.28
CA GLU A 50 -10.98 2.55 3.52
C GLU A 50 -9.90 3.61 3.29
N LEU A 51 -9.04 3.39 2.29
CA LEU A 51 -8.03 4.33 1.82
C LEU A 51 -8.19 4.63 0.32
N THR A 52 -7.97 5.88 -0.05
CA THR A 52 -7.72 6.26 -1.44
C THR A 52 -6.29 5.91 -1.86
N TYR A 53 -6.01 5.86 -3.16
CA TYR A 53 -4.64 5.61 -3.65
C TYR A 53 -3.64 6.67 -3.17
N GLU A 54 -4.05 7.94 -3.08
CA GLU A 54 -3.17 9.02 -2.64
C GLU A 54 -2.90 8.98 -1.13
N GLU A 55 -3.88 8.58 -0.33
CA GLU A 55 -3.64 8.30 1.10
C GLU A 55 -2.72 7.10 1.28
N ALA A 56 -2.94 6.02 0.55
CA ALA A 56 -2.08 4.84 0.59
C ALA A 56 -0.62 5.16 0.23
N LYS A 57 -0.38 6.00 -0.79
CA LYS A 57 0.97 6.48 -1.13
C LYS A 57 1.62 7.25 0.02
N ARG A 58 0.86 8.13 0.69
CA ARG A 58 1.35 8.89 1.84
C ARG A 58 1.72 7.97 3.01
N GLU A 59 0.90 6.97 3.31
CA GLU A 59 1.19 5.98 4.35
C GLU A 59 2.44 5.17 4.04
N VAL A 60 2.61 4.73 2.79
CA VAL A 60 3.82 4.01 2.36
C VAL A 60 5.06 4.88 2.48
N LEU A 61 5.01 6.13 2.03
CA LEU A 61 6.12 7.06 2.17
C LEU A 61 6.49 7.30 3.64
N LYS A 62 5.49 7.55 4.48
CA LYS A 62 5.67 7.75 5.92
C LYS A 62 6.33 6.54 6.56
N HIS A 63 5.87 5.33 6.25
CA HIS A 63 6.48 4.10 6.76
C HIS A 63 7.97 4.03 6.42
N HIS A 64 8.36 4.31 5.17
CA HIS A 64 9.76 4.26 4.77
C HIS A 64 10.61 5.34 5.46
N ILE A 65 10.08 6.54 5.67
CA ILE A 65 10.76 7.60 6.43
C ILE A 65 10.98 7.14 7.88
N GLU A 66 9.96 6.59 8.54
CA GLU A 66 10.09 6.13 9.92
C GLU A 66 11.09 4.96 10.05
N GLN A 67 11.15 4.06 9.07
CA GLN A 67 12.14 2.97 9.08
C GLN A 67 13.56 3.50 8.90
N SER A 68 13.77 4.47 7.99
CA SER A 68 15.11 5.03 7.77
C SER A 68 15.62 5.80 9.00
N GLU A 69 14.74 6.55 9.67
CA GLU A 69 15.07 7.23 10.93
C GLU A 69 15.42 6.26 12.06
N LYS A 70 14.68 5.15 12.20
CA LYS A 70 14.98 4.10 13.18
C LYS A 70 16.32 3.43 12.90
N GLN A 71 16.67 3.24 11.63
CA GLN A 71 17.91 2.59 11.22
C GLN A 71 19.12 3.49 11.47
N ASN A 72 19.00 4.80 11.20
CA ASN A 72 20.04 5.79 11.52
C ASN A 72 20.29 5.91 13.04
N LYS A 73 19.25 5.81 13.87
CA LYS A 73 19.41 5.81 15.33
C LYS A 73 20.13 4.56 15.85
N LYS A 74 19.90 3.38 15.25
CA LYS A 74 20.59 2.14 15.62
C LYS A 74 22.06 2.09 15.18
N ALA A 75 22.42 2.78 14.09
CA ALA A 75 23.80 2.83 13.60
C ALA A 75 24.70 3.79 14.41
N ASN A 76 24.10 4.66 15.23
CA ASN A 76 24.78 5.68 16.02
C ASN A 76 24.84 5.37 17.53
N ILE A 77 24.58 4.11 17.92
CA ILE A 77 24.72 3.58 19.29
C ILE A 77 25.71 2.42 19.24
#